data_AF-A0A846T4F9-F1
#
_entry.id   AF-A0A846T4F9-F1
#
_cell.length_a   1.000
_cell.length_b   1.000
_cell.length_c   1.000
_cell.angle_alpha   90.00
_cell.angle_beta   90.00
_cell.angle_gamma   90.00
#
_symmetry.space_group_name_H-M   'P 1'
#
loop_
_entity.id
_entity.type
_entity.pdbx_description
1 polymer ?
#
loop_
_entity_poly.entity_id
_entity_poly.type
_entity_poly.pdbx_seq_one_letter_code
_entity_poly.pdbx_strand_id
1 'polypeptide(L)'
;MNINNLSVGKRLGIGFGVLALIALLLGGVGYLGAVSSEESAKQLGLEHLPAIENVLKLENGVVNVLRAQANLLNLENTLEVRKQQYDNVAAARTVYGESITVIEKLPKTPEEDREWQAFLAVLPQWRQANDDFLGFPANSTD
;
A
#
# COMPACT_ATOMS: atom_id res chain seq x y z
N MET A 1 47.13 36.77 -1.30
CA MET A 1 47.13 38.09 -1.97
C MET A 1 46.61 39.11 -0.97
N ASN A 2 47.35 40.17 -0.66
CA ASN A 2 47.02 41.08 0.45
C ASN A 2 45.84 42.01 0.05
N ILE A 3 44.68 41.84 0.69
CA ILE A 3 43.41 42.55 0.39
C ILE A 3 43.47 44.07 0.56
N ASN A 4 44.58 44.59 1.11
CA ASN A 4 44.81 46.00 1.35
C ASN A 4 45.28 46.80 0.12
N ASN A 5 45.69 46.12 -0.96
CA ASN A 5 46.17 46.75 -2.20
C ASN A 5 45.14 46.73 -3.36
N LEU A 6 43.86 46.48 -3.05
CA LEU A 6 42.78 46.37 -4.04
C LEU A 6 41.96 47.65 -4.11
N SER A 7 41.55 48.05 -5.31
CA SER A 7 40.62 49.17 -5.51
C SER A 7 39.29 48.92 -4.79
N VAL A 8 38.63 50.00 -4.35
CA VAL A 8 37.38 49.94 -3.58
C VAL A 8 36.32 49.05 -4.25
N GLY A 9 36.21 49.09 -5.58
CA GLY A 9 35.30 48.22 -6.34
C GLY A 9 35.61 46.73 -6.24
N LYS A 10 36.88 46.32 -6.20
CA LYS A 10 37.27 44.90 -6.04
C LYS A 10 36.97 44.39 -4.63
N ARG A 11 37.14 45.24 -3.60
CA ARG A 11 36.79 44.90 -2.21
C ARG A 11 35.28 44.70 -2.04
N LEU A 12 34.47 45.58 -2.64
CA LEU A 12 33.01 45.46 -2.63
C LEU A 12 32.53 44.24 -3.43
N GLY A 13 33.14 43.97 -4.59
CA GLY A 13 32.85 42.78 -5.40
C GLY A 13 33.16 41.46 -4.71
N ILE A 14 34.24 41.39 -3.92
CA ILE A 14 34.57 40.20 -3.12
C ILE A 14 33.50 39.99 -2.03
N GLY A 15 33.09 41.04 -1.31
CA GLY A 15 32.04 40.94 -0.30
C GLY A 15 30.69 40.49 -0.88
N PHE A 16 30.30 41.06 -2.01
CA PHE A 16 29.07 40.67 -2.70
C PHE A 16 29.16 39.25 -3.28
N GLY A 17 30.33 38.84 -3.77
CA GLY A 17 30.58 37.49 -4.26
C GLY A 17 30.45 36.43 -3.16
N VAL A 18 30.92 36.71 -1.94
CA VAL A 18 30.74 35.81 -0.79
C VAL A 18 29.27 35.67 -0.43
N LEU A 19 28.51 36.77 -0.41
CA LEU A 19 27.06 36.72 -0.15
C LEU A 19 26.31 35.93 -1.22
N ALA A 20 26.63 36.13 -2.49
CA ALA A 20 26.06 35.38 -3.60
C ALA A 20 26.38 33.87 -3.50
N LEU A 21 27.60 33.53 -3.10
CA LEU A 21 28.02 32.14 -2.89
C LEU A 21 27.24 31.47 -1.75
N ILE A 22 27.06 32.16 -0.62
CA ILE A 22 26.27 31.66 0.51
C ILE A 22 24.81 31.45 0.08
N ALA A 23 24.22 32.41 -0.63
CA ALA A 23 22.85 32.28 -1.15
C ALA A 23 22.72 31.10 -2.13
N LEU A 24 23.71 30.86 -2.99
CA LEU A 24 23.73 29.75 -3.94
C LEU A 24 23.85 28.39 -3.23
N LEU A 25 24.66 28.29 -2.17
CA LEU A 25 24.75 27.09 -1.35
C LEU A 25 23.42 26.81 -0.62
N LEU A 26 22.80 27.82 -0.03
CA LEU A 26 21.50 27.68 0.64
C LEU A 26 20.40 27.28 -0.35
N GLY A 27 20.38 27.89 -1.54
CA GLY A 27 19.45 27.53 -2.61
C GLY A 27 19.66 26.10 -3.11
N GLY A 28 20.91 25.66 -3.26
CA GLY A 28 21.25 24.28 -3.65
C GLY A 28 20.83 23.25 -2.60
N VAL A 29 21.12 23.50 -1.32
CA VAL A 29 20.69 22.61 -0.22
C VAL A 29 19.15 22.59 -0.11
N GLY A 30 18.49 23.74 -0.23
CA GLY A 30 17.04 23.84 -0.23
C GLY A 30 16.39 23.09 -1.40
N TYR A 31 16.99 23.16 -2.59
CA TYR A 31 16.53 22.42 -3.77
C TYR A 31 16.70 20.91 -3.61
N LEU A 32 17.86 20.44 -3.15
CA LEU A 32 18.09 19.02 -2.88
C LEU A 32 17.15 18.47 -1.81
N GLY A 33 16.89 19.24 -0.75
CA GLY A 33 15.93 18.89 0.29
C GLY A 33 14.49 18.82 -0.23
N ALA A 34 14.09 19.75 -1.10
CA ALA A 34 12.77 19.75 -1.71
C ALA A 34 12.56 18.54 -2.64
N VAL A 35 13.54 18.21 -3.47
CA VAL A 35 13.48 17.06 -4.39
C VAL A 35 13.41 15.72 -3.64
N SER A 36 14.23 15.55 -2.58
CA SER A 36 14.18 14.34 -1.75
C SER A 36 12.86 14.18 -0.97
N SER A 37 12.25 15.31 -0.58
CA SER A 37 10.94 15.31 0.09
C SER A 37 9.80 14.97 -0.87
N GLU A 38 9.87 15.41 -2.13
CA GLU A 38 8.89 15.06 -3.16
C GLU A 38 8.90 13.57 -3.48
N GLU A 39 10.08 12.96 -3.58
CA GLU A 39 10.24 11.50 -3.82
C GLU A 39 9.66 10.66 -2.67
N SER A 40 9.93 11.05 -1.42
CA SER A 40 9.39 10.38 -0.23
C SER A 40 7.87 10.56 -0.10
N ALA A 41 7.34 11.76 -0.40
CA ALA A 41 5.91 12.02 -0.39
C ALA A 41 5.16 11.26 -1.51
N LYS A 42 5.81 11.09 -2.67
CA LYS A 42 5.27 10.33 -3.79
C LYS A 42 5.21 8.83 -3.51
N GLN A 43 6.23 8.26 -2.87
CA GLN A 43 6.22 6.86 -2.41
C GLN A 43 5.13 6.61 -1.36
N LEU A 44 5.00 7.49 -0.36
CA LEU A 44 3.94 7.40 0.65
C LEU A 44 2.52 7.51 0.05
N GLY A 45 2.33 8.45 -0.88
CA GLY A 45 1.02 8.73 -1.46
C GLY A 45 0.56 7.75 -2.55
N LEU A 46 1.48 7.27 -3.40
CA LEU A 46 1.13 6.47 -4.58
C LEU A 46 1.39 4.96 -4.43
N GLU A 47 2.27 4.56 -3.51
CA GLU A 47 2.65 3.13 -3.37
C GLU A 47 2.08 2.54 -2.07
N HIS A 48 2.27 3.23 -0.94
CA HIS A 48 1.88 2.69 0.36
C HIS A 48 0.38 2.82 0.67
N LEU A 49 -0.27 3.92 0.27
CA LEU A 49 -1.72 4.08 0.51
C LEU A 49 -2.57 3.04 -0.22
N PRO A 50 -2.37 2.77 -1.53
CA PRO A 50 -3.09 1.69 -2.21
C PRO A 50 -2.77 0.30 -1.63
N ALA A 51 -1.53 0.06 -1.19
CA ALA A 51 -1.16 -1.21 -0.57
C ALA A 51 -1.95 -1.47 0.71
N ILE A 52 -1.98 -0.51 1.62
CA ILE A 52 -2.70 -0.62 2.90
C ILE A 52 -4.20 -0.79 2.67
N GLU A 53 -4.79 -0.01 1.77
CA GLU A 53 -6.22 -0.08 1.48
C GLU A 53 -6.62 -1.47 0.95
N ASN A 54 -5.84 -2.03 0.02
CA ASN A 54 -6.16 -3.33 -0.55
C ASN A 54 -5.87 -4.49 0.42
N VAL A 55 -4.84 -4.38 1.25
CA VAL A 55 -4.61 -5.36 2.33
C VAL A 55 -5.78 -5.35 3.33
N LEU A 56 -6.30 -4.17 3.68
CA LEU A 56 -7.47 -4.04 4.54
C LEU A 56 -8.75 -4.61 3.88
N LYS A 57 -8.94 -4.40 2.57
CA LYS A 57 -10.07 -5.01 1.83
C LYS A 57 -9.96 -6.53 1.79
N LEU A 58 -8.75 -7.05 1.59
CA LEU A 58 -8.47 -8.48 1.63
C LEU A 58 -8.81 -9.08 3.00
N GLU A 59 -8.32 -8.46 4.08
CA GLU A 59 -8.62 -8.87 5.46
C GLU A 59 -10.13 -8.87 5.72
N ASN A 60 -10.83 -7.79 5.37
CA ASN A 60 -12.26 -7.69 5.55
C ASN A 60 -13.03 -8.77 4.76
N GLY A 61 -12.60 -9.09 3.54
CA GLY A 61 -13.19 -10.16 2.76
C GLY A 61 -13.05 -11.52 3.45
N VAL A 62 -11.85 -11.85 3.93
CA VAL A 62 -11.60 -13.09 4.69
C VAL A 62 -12.48 -13.16 5.95
N VAL A 63 -12.54 -12.07 6.71
CA VAL A 63 -13.38 -11.99 7.92
C VAL A 63 -14.86 -12.11 7.59
N ASN A 64 -15.33 -11.53 6.49
CA ASN A 64 -16.73 -11.63 6.08
C ASN A 64 -17.13 -13.05 5.68
N VAL A 65 -16.23 -13.80 5.03
CA VAL A 65 -16.45 -15.23 4.77
C VAL A 65 -16.61 -16.00 6.10
N LEU A 66 -15.73 -15.77 7.07
CA LEU A 66 -15.82 -16.40 8.39
C LEU A 66 -17.12 -16.04 9.12
N ARG A 67 -17.52 -14.76 9.09
CA ARG A 67 -18.77 -14.29 9.70
C ARG A 67 -20.00 -14.94 9.06
N ALA A 68 -20.04 -15.03 7.74
CA ALA A 68 -21.14 -15.66 7.02
C ALA A 68 -21.25 -17.15 7.35
N GLN A 69 -20.12 -17.87 7.42
CA GLN A 69 -20.10 -19.26 7.88
C GLN A 69 -20.60 -19.44 9.30
N ALA A 70 -20.09 -18.63 10.24
CA ALA A 70 -20.54 -18.66 11.63
C ALA A 70 -22.04 -18.41 11.73
N ASN A 71 -22.59 -17.53 10.89
CA ASN A 71 -24.03 -17.26 10.84
C ASN A 71 -24.81 -18.47 10.28
N LEU A 72 -24.30 -19.15 9.25
CA LEU A 72 -24.91 -20.36 8.66
C LEU A 72 -25.05 -21.53 9.65
N LEU A 73 -24.23 -21.56 10.71
CA LEU A 73 -24.33 -22.53 11.79
C LEU A 73 -25.56 -22.33 12.69
N ASN A 74 -26.23 -21.18 12.63
CA ASN A 74 -27.48 -20.98 13.35
C ASN A 74 -28.59 -21.81 12.70
N LEU A 75 -29.11 -22.80 13.43
CA LEU A 75 -30.18 -23.70 12.96
C LEU A 75 -31.51 -22.99 12.77
N GLU A 76 -31.75 -21.87 13.47
CA GLU A 76 -32.99 -21.09 13.40
C GLU A 76 -33.07 -20.19 12.16
N ASN A 77 -32.00 -20.11 11.36
CA ASN A 77 -31.98 -19.28 10.17
C ASN A 77 -32.98 -19.77 9.11
N THR A 78 -33.79 -18.82 8.63
CA THR A 78 -34.68 -19.03 7.49
C THR A 78 -33.87 -19.31 6.21
N LEU A 79 -34.53 -19.87 5.20
CA LEU A 79 -33.90 -20.12 3.89
C LEU A 79 -33.38 -18.82 3.24
N GLU A 80 -34.12 -17.72 3.40
CA GLU A 80 -33.73 -16.40 2.90
C GLU A 80 -32.45 -15.90 3.57
N VAL A 81 -32.36 -15.99 4.90
CA VAL A 81 -31.15 -15.61 5.65
C VAL A 81 -29.96 -16.46 5.21
N ARG A 82 -30.15 -17.78 5.05
CA ARG A 82 -29.10 -18.68 4.55
C ARG A 82 -28.63 -18.28 3.16
N LYS A 83 -29.55 -18.01 2.24
CA LYS A 83 -29.22 -17.53 0.88
C LYS A 83 -28.39 -16.24 0.94
N GLN A 84 -28.80 -15.27 1.75
CA GLN A 84 -28.06 -14.03 1.92
C GLN A 84 -26.62 -14.27 2.40
N GLN A 85 -26.39 -15.25 3.29
CA GLN A 85 -25.03 -15.56 3.73
C GLN A 85 -24.18 -16.18 2.61
N TYR A 86 -24.76 -17.03 1.75
CA TYR A 86 -24.04 -17.52 0.56
C TYR A 86 -23.70 -16.38 -0.41
N ASP A 87 -24.64 -15.46 -0.64
CA ASP A 87 -24.40 -14.27 -1.47
C ASP A 87 -23.30 -13.38 -0.87
N ASN A 88 -23.28 -13.22 0.46
CA ASN A 88 -22.24 -12.48 1.18
C ASN A 88 -20.86 -13.13 1.03
N VAL A 89 -20.78 -14.46 1.07
CA VAL A 89 -19.53 -15.19 0.82
C VAL A 89 -19.05 -14.92 -0.61
N ALA A 90 -19.92 -15.07 -1.60
CA ALA A 90 -19.55 -14.82 -3.01
C ALA A 90 -19.04 -13.39 -3.21
N ALA A 91 -19.75 -12.39 -2.69
CA ALA A 91 -19.34 -10.99 -2.77
C ALA A 91 -17.99 -10.73 -2.07
N ALA A 92 -17.79 -11.32 -0.89
CA ALA A 92 -16.52 -11.18 -0.16
C ALA A 92 -15.34 -11.78 -0.94
N ARG A 93 -15.56 -12.92 -1.61
CA ARG A 93 -14.56 -13.58 -2.49
C ARG A 93 -14.16 -12.71 -3.66
N THR A 94 -15.13 -12.11 -4.34
CA THR A 94 -14.86 -11.15 -5.42
C THR A 94 -14.00 -9.99 -4.91
N VAL A 95 -14.40 -9.34 -3.82
CA VAL A 95 -13.70 -8.15 -3.29
C VAL A 95 -12.26 -8.46 -2.89
N TYR A 96 -12.02 -9.55 -2.15
CA TYR A 96 -10.66 -9.88 -1.75
C TYR A 96 -9.82 -10.40 -2.92
N GLY A 97 -10.42 -11.08 -3.89
CA GLY A 97 -9.75 -11.54 -5.12
C GLY A 97 -9.26 -10.38 -5.99
N GLU A 98 -10.10 -9.35 -6.16
CA GLU A 98 -9.71 -8.09 -6.80
C GLU A 98 -8.56 -7.42 -6.05
N SER A 99 -8.63 -7.40 -4.72
CA SER A 99 -7.60 -6.80 -3.86
C SER A 99 -6.26 -7.54 -3.97
N ILE A 100 -6.25 -8.87 -4.04
CA ILE A 100 -5.06 -9.69 -4.33
C ILE A 100 -4.44 -9.25 -5.67
N THR A 101 -5.24 -9.13 -6.72
CA THR A 101 -4.78 -8.73 -8.06
C THR A 101 -4.14 -7.33 -8.07
N VAL A 102 -4.65 -6.40 -7.24
CA VAL A 102 -4.07 -5.07 -7.07
C VAL A 102 -2.75 -5.16 -6.29
N ILE A 103 -2.74 -5.85 -5.15
CA ILE A 103 -1.55 -6.02 -4.31
C ILE A 103 -0.40 -6.64 -5.10
N GLU A 104 -0.65 -7.65 -5.93
CA GLU A 104 0.36 -8.30 -6.77
C GLU A 104 1.13 -7.31 -7.65
N LYS A 105 0.45 -6.29 -8.17
CA LYS A 105 1.03 -5.28 -9.07
C LYS A 105 1.78 -4.16 -8.34
N LEU A 106 1.59 -4.02 -7.03
CA LEU A 106 2.27 -3.00 -6.24
C LEU A 106 3.72 -3.43 -5.95
N PRO A 107 4.66 -2.47 -5.96
CA PRO A 107 6.03 -2.72 -5.52
C PRO A 107 6.01 -3.16 -4.05
N LYS A 108 6.86 -4.15 -3.72
CA LYS A 108 7.01 -4.70 -2.37
C LYS A 108 8.48 -4.69 -2.00
N THR A 109 8.74 -4.43 -0.72
CA THR A 109 10.04 -4.74 -0.11
C THR A 109 10.25 -6.26 -0.07
N PRO A 110 11.50 -6.74 0.06
CA PRO A 110 11.77 -8.17 0.20
C PRO A 110 11.03 -8.82 1.38
N GLU A 111 10.88 -8.09 2.48
CA GLU A 111 10.14 -8.54 3.66
C GLU A 111 8.65 -8.68 3.38
N GLU A 112 8.03 -7.68 2.75
CA GLU A 112 6.61 -7.72 2.38
C GLU A 112 6.33 -8.82 1.37
N ASP A 113 7.20 -9.02 0.38
CA ASP A 113 7.02 -10.10 -0.60
C ASP A 113 7.11 -11.47 0.07
N ARG A 114 8.03 -11.66 1.02
CA ARG A 114 8.10 -12.93 1.78
C ARG A 114 6.81 -13.23 2.53
N GLU A 115 6.28 -12.26 3.27
CA GLU A 115 5.00 -12.44 4.00
C GLU A 115 3.82 -12.64 3.03
N TRP A 116 3.84 -11.94 1.89
CA TRP A 116 2.84 -12.10 0.84
C TRP A 116 2.85 -13.52 0.23
N GLN A 117 4.01 -14.06 -0.10
CA GLN A 117 4.13 -15.43 -0.60
C GLN A 117 3.69 -16.46 0.44
N ALA A 118 4.01 -16.25 1.72
CA ALA A 118 3.54 -17.12 2.80
C ALA A 118 2.00 -17.12 2.90
N PHE A 119 1.37 -15.95 2.76
CA PHE A 119 -0.08 -15.83 2.70
C PHE A 119 -0.68 -16.55 1.47
N LEU A 120 -0.12 -16.33 0.28
CA LEU A 120 -0.60 -17.00 -0.95
C LEU A 120 -0.47 -18.52 -0.90
N ALA A 121 0.51 -19.05 -0.17
CA ALA A 121 0.66 -20.50 0.01
C ALA A 121 -0.47 -21.13 0.85
N VAL A 122 -1.04 -20.39 1.81
CA VAL A 122 -2.09 -20.89 2.71
C VAL A 122 -3.50 -20.58 2.20
N LEU A 123 -3.68 -19.51 1.42
CA LEU A 123 -4.98 -19.06 0.96
C LEU A 123 -5.80 -20.14 0.20
N PRO A 124 -5.22 -20.93 -0.73
CA PRO A 124 -5.97 -21.99 -1.42
C PRO A 124 -6.51 -23.05 -0.47
N GLN A 125 -5.72 -23.44 0.54
CA GLN A 125 -6.13 -24.43 1.53
C GLN A 125 -7.29 -23.91 2.38
N TRP A 126 -7.23 -22.62 2.77
CA TRP A 126 -8.32 -21.95 3.46
C TRP A 126 -9.58 -21.88 2.59
N ARG A 127 -9.46 -21.51 1.30
CA ARG A 127 -10.60 -21.48 0.37
C ARG A 127 -11.26 -22.85 0.24
N GLN A 128 -10.46 -23.90 0.03
CA GLN A 128 -10.97 -25.27 -0.10
C GLN A 128 -11.74 -25.72 1.15
N ALA A 129 -11.18 -25.48 2.34
CA ALA A 129 -11.86 -25.84 3.59
C ALA A 129 -13.22 -25.12 3.74
N ASN A 130 -13.30 -23.87 3.27
CA ASN A 130 -14.54 -23.11 3.26
C ASN A 130 -15.53 -23.62 2.21
N ASP A 131 -15.06 -24.03 1.03
CA ASP A 131 -15.91 -24.63 -0.01
C ASP A 131 -16.52 -25.95 0.46
N ASP A 132 -15.72 -26.80 1.08
CA ASP A 132 -16.17 -28.06 1.67
C ASP A 132 -17.24 -27.81 2.75
N PHE A 133 -17.04 -26.80 3.60
CA PHE A 133 -18.02 -26.40 4.61
C PHE A 133 -19.35 -25.91 4.00
N LEU A 134 -19.26 -25.08 2.96
CA LEU A 134 -20.43 -24.48 2.29
C LEU A 134 -21.14 -25.45 1.35
N GLY A 135 -20.55 -26.62 1.09
CA GLY A 135 -21.03 -27.56 0.08
C GLY A 135 -20.93 -27.00 -1.34
N PHE A 136 -20.02 -26.03 -1.57
CA PHE A 136 -19.74 -25.57 -2.92
C PHE A 136 -18.94 -26.66 -3.67
N PRO A 137 -19.33 -27.02 -4.91
CA PRO A 137 -18.55 -27.96 -5.69
C PRO A 137 -17.17 -27.34 -5.99
N ALA A 138 -16.10 -28.13 -5.89
CA ALA A 138 -14.70 -27.75 -6.10
C ALA A 138 -14.36 -27.10 -7.47
N ASN A 139 -15.36 -26.85 -8.31
CA ASN A 139 -15.28 -26.29 -9.65
C ASN A 139 -16.24 -25.10 -9.88
N SER A 140 -16.79 -24.46 -8.84
CA SER A 140 -17.39 -23.12 -9.03
C SER A 140 -16.25 -22.12 -9.21
N THR A 141 -15.73 -22.05 -10.43
CA THR A 141 -14.73 -21.07 -10.86
C THR A 141 -15.17 -19.67 -10.46
N ASP A 142 -14.25 -18.99 -9.77
CA ASP A 142 -14.17 -17.54 -9.62
C ASP A 142 -14.63 -16.78 -10.87
#